data_AF-A0A7W5V6S5-F1
#
_entry.id   AF-A0A7W5V6S5-F1
#
_cell.length_a   1.000
_cell.length_b   1.000
_cell.length_c   1.000
_cell.angle_alpha   90.00
_cell.angle_beta   90.00
_cell.angle_gamma   90.00
#
_symmetry.space_group_name_H-M   'P 1'
#
loop_
_entity.id
_entity.type
_entity.pdbx_description
1 polymer ?
#
loop_
_entity_poly.entity_id
_entity_poly.type
_entity_poly.pdbx_seq_one_letter_code
_entity_poly.pdbx_strand_id
1 'polypeptide(L)'
;MRKLRHLAALACTVLLASFLVGSSPAQAHGVTMFPGSRTFLCWQDGLRENGSIQSYNPACGAAVAQSGTTPLYNWFAVLRSDGGGRTTGFIPDGQICSGGSGGPYDFTAYNAVRDDWPLTHLSAGSTIQVRHSNWAAHPGSFVVYITKNGWNPAAPLKWSDLEVLTSVANPPQSGGPGGLNYYYWDLQLPSGKSGRHIVFTHWIRADSQENFYSCSDVVFDGGNGEVTGVGPGQSPSPTPTVTPTSTPTPTPGGCTATWRAVDNPGWPGHFQAEVTVKNTGSTATNGWRVQWAYTGGQGFEGAPWNGVLTSQPPDVSVSNASYNGRLAPNATAAFGFNATGSVPSPAPALTCTTS
;
A
#
# COMPACT_ATOMS: atom_id res chain seq x y z
N MET A 1 24.74 -65.08 59.62
CA MET A 1 25.91 -65.54 58.83
C MET A 1 25.46 -65.89 57.42
N ARG A 2 26.10 -65.31 56.37
CA ARG A 2 26.06 -65.68 54.93
C ARG A 2 24.68 -65.53 54.23
N LYS A 3 24.51 -65.12 52.97
CA LYS A 3 25.34 -64.63 51.84
C LYS A 3 24.33 -64.20 50.73
N LEU A 4 24.62 -63.12 49.98
CA LEU A 4 24.53 -62.93 48.50
C LEU A 4 23.25 -63.43 47.75
N ARG A 5 22.62 -62.79 46.74
CA ARG A 5 23.01 -61.82 45.69
C ARG A 5 21.81 -61.56 44.75
N HIS A 6 21.72 -60.33 44.19
CA HIS A 6 21.25 -59.88 42.84
C HIS A 6 19.89 -60.39 42.28
N LEU A 7 19.01 -59.69 41.54
CA LEU A 7 19.02 -58.55 40.60
C LEU A 7 17.59 -57.93 40.61
N ALA A 8 17.42 -56.61 40.66
CA ALA A 8 17.05 -55.70 39.55
C ALA A 8 15.73 -55.98 38.80
N ALA A 9 14.75 -55.06 38.91
CA ALA A 9 13.97 -54.50 37.77
C ALA A 9 12.87 -53.50 38.24
N LEU A 10 12.89 -52.30 37.63
CA LEU A 10 11.80 -51.37 37.27
C LEU A 10 10.80 -50.89 38.37
N ALA A 11 10.40 -49.62 38.44
CA ALA A 11 10.24 -48.61 37.39
C ALA A 11 10.38 -47.18 37.94
N CYS A 12 11.23 -46.36 37.32
CA CYS A 12 11.10 -44.91 37.36
C CYS A 12 10.16 -44.50 36.23
N THR A 13 8.93 -44.14 36.55
CA THR A 13 7.98 -43.55 35.61
C THR A 13 8.38 -42.10 35.36
N VAL A 14 9.22 -41.85 34.35
CA VAL A 14 9.42 -40.50 33.82
C VAL A 14 8.25 -40.23 32.87
N LEU A 15 7.27 -39.44 33.32
CA LEU A 15 6.26 -38.86 32.46
C LEU A 15 6.94 -37.83 31.53
N LEU A 16 7.36 -38.27 30.33
CA LEU A 16 7.56 -37.36 29.22
C LEU A 16 6.17 -36.88 28.78
N ALA A 17 5.76 -35.71 29.25
CA ALA A 17 4.71 -34.95 28.61
C ALA A 17 5.26 -34.45 27.27
N SER A 18 5.06 -35.23 26.20
CA SER A 18 5.27 -34.78 24.83
C SER A 18 4.28 -33.65 24.56
N PHE A 19 4.73 -32.40 24.69
CA PHE A 19 4.04 -31.27 24.08
C PHE A 19 4.08 -31.50 22.56
N LEU A 20 3.00 -32.07 22.02
CA LEU A 20 2.67 -31.92 20.61
C LEU A 20 2.34 -30.44 20.41
N VAL A 21 3.38 -29.63 20.20
CA VAL A 21 3.21 -28.34 19.55
C VAL A 21 2.78 -28.67 18.14
N GLY A 22 1.48 -28.70 17.90
CA GLY A 22 0.95 -28.75 16.54
C GLY A 22 1.56 -27.55 15.81
N SER A 23 2.37 -27.79 14.80
CA SER A 23 2.83 -26.74 13.91
C SER A 23 1.60 -26.17 13.24
N SER A 24 1.12 -25.02 13.72
CA SER A 24 0.17 -24.21 12.96
C SER A 24 0.75 -24.03 11.57
N PRO A 25 -0.02 -24.25 10.49
CA PRO A 25 0.49 -24.01 9.15
C PRO A 25 1.04 -22.59 9.10
N ALA A 26 2.25 -22.41 8.58
CA ALA A 26 2.83 -21.09 8.38
C ALA A 26 1.93 -20.30 7.43
N GLN A 27 1.24 -19.30 7.97
CA GLN A 27 0.31 -18.46 7.23
C GLN A 27 1.11 -17.52 6.33
N ALA A 28 0.77 -17.48 5.04
CA ALA A 28 1.22 -16.43 4.15
C ALA A 28 0.33 -15.20 4.33
N HIS A 29 0.83 -14.02 3.96
CA HIS A 29 0.10 -12.77 4.11
C HIS A 29 0.65 -11.74 3.14
N GLY A 30 -0.23 -11.18 2.30
CA GLY A 30 0.13 -10.15 1.33
C GLY A 30 -1.07 -9.71 0.48
N VAL A 31 -1.12 -8.41 0.19
CA VAL A 31 -1.96 -7.81 -0.85
C VAL A 31 -1.15 -6.75 -1.59
N THR A 32 -1.66 -6.24 -2.71
CA THR A 32 -0.95 -5.25 -3.52
C THR A 32 -0.89 -3.90 -2.79
N MET A 33 0.30 -3.34 -2.66
CA MET A 33 0.57 -2.02 -2.06
C MET A 33 0.71 -0.92 -3.11
N PHE A 34 1.12 -1.29 -4.33
CA PHE A 34 1.11 -0.37 -5.49
C PHE A 34 0.85 -1.15 -6.79
N PRO A 35 -0.16 -0.78 -7.59
CA PRO A 35 -1.27 0.11 -7.22
C PRO A 35 -2.02 -0.45 -6.00
N GLY A 36 -2.32 0.40 -5.02
CA GLY A 36 -2.76 -0.04 -3.70
C GLY A 36 -4.10 -0.78 -3.72
N SER A 37 -4.21 -1.87 -2.97
CA SER A 37 -5.46 -2.63 -2.84
C SER A 37 -6.49 -1.87 -2.00
N ARG A 38 -7.77 -2.22 -2.13
CA ARG A 38 -8.84 -1.65 -1.28
C ARG A 38 -8.53 -1.77 0.22
N THR A 39 -8.11 -2.96 0.68
CA THR A 39 -7.80 -3.18 2.09
C THR A 39 -6.57 -2.39 2.53
N PHE A 40 -5.53 -2.31 1.71
CA PHE A 40 -4.32 -1.55 2.02
C PHE A 40 -4.59 -0.05 2.07
N LEU A 41 -5.22 0.52 1.04
CA LEU A 41 -5.53 1.96 0.99
C LEU A 41 -6.54 2.37 2.06
N CYS A 42 -7.53 1.54 2.38
CA CYS A 42 -8.44 1.82 3.50
C CYS A 42 -7.76 1.72 4.88
N TRP A 43 -6.77 0.84 5.02
CA TRP A 43 -5.93 0.82 6.22
C TRP A 43 -5.09 2.10 6.33
N GLN A 44 -4.49 2.57 5.22
CA GLN A 44 -3.75 3.84 5.19
C GLN A 44 -4.65 5.05 5.48
N ASP A 45 -5.86 5.06 4.94
CA ASP A 45 -6.86 6.10 5.19
C ASP A 45 -7.29 6.17 6.66
N GLY A 46 -7.53 4.98 7.23
CA GLY A 46 -8.13 4.82 8.54
C GLY A 46 -7.17 4.86 9.71
N LEU A 47 -5.92 4.39 9.55
CA LEU A 47 -5.00 4.22 10.67
C LEU A 47 -4.63 5.57 11.31
N ARG A 48 -4.73 5.63 12.63
CA ARG A 48 -4.32 6.77 13.45
C ARG A 48 -3.09 6.44 14.28
N GLU A 49 -2.41 7.47 14.78
CA GLU A 49 -1.22 7.33 15.63
C GLU A 49 -1.46 6.47 16.89
N ASN A 50 -2.68 6.53 17.44
CA ASN A 50 -3.08 5.71 18.58
C ASN A 50 -3.47 4.26 18.21
N GLY A 51 -3.26 3.85 16.95
CA GLY A 51 -3.59 2.53 16.43
C GLY A 51 -5.08 2.31 16.13
N SER A 52 -5.96 3.30 16.36
CA SER A 52 -7.37 3.17 16.01
C SER A 52 -7.59 3.31 14.50
N ILE A 53 -8.65 2.68 13.99
CA ILE A 53 -9.14 2.85 12.63
C ILE A 53 -10.29 3.84 12.64
N GLN A 54 -10.13 4.95 11.92
CA GLN A 54 -11.14 5.98 11.71
C GLN A 54 -11.07 6.42 10.25
N SER A 55 -11.92 5.91 9.36
CA SER A 55 -11.84 6.24 7.93
C SER A 55 -12.24 7.69 7.64
N TYR A 56 -11.53 8.34 6.71
CA TYR A 56 -11.99 9.58 6.06
C TYR A 56 -12.76 9.26 4.78
N ASN A 57 -12.34 8.25 4.04
CA ASN A 57 -12.96 7.84 2.80
C ASN A 57 -14.35 7.22 3.06
N PRO A 58 -15.42 7.62 2.34
CA PRO A 58 -16.76 7.09 2.59
C PRO A 58 -16.92 5.59 2.25
N ALA A 59 -16.24 5.07 1.23
CA ALA A 59 -16.24 3.65 0.91
C ALA A 59 -15.55 2.83 2.00
N CYS A 60 -14.38 3.28 2.47
CA CYS A 60 -13.67 2.66 3.59
C CYS A 60 -14.49 2.72 4.89
N GLY A 61 -15.13 3.85 5.18
CA GLY A 61 -16.03 4.01 6.32
C GLY A 61 -17.23 3.08 6.25
N ALA A 62 -17.84 2.94 5.08
CA ALA A 62 -18.92 1.97 4.84
C ALA A 62 -18.43 0.52 5.02
N ALA A 63 -17.22 0.21 4.57
CA ALA A 63 -16.63 -1.11 4.74
C ALA A 63 -16.39 -1.45 6.22
N VAL A 64 -15.85 -0.51 6.99
CA VAL A 64 -15.68 -0.64 8.44
C VAL A 64 -17.02 -0.77 9.16
N ALA A 65 -18.06 -0.04 8.73
CA ALA A 65 -19.39 -0.14 9.30
C ALA A 65 -20.03 -1.52 9.08
N GLN A 66 -19.76 -2.16 7.94
CA GLN A 66 -20.30 -3.48 7.61
C GLN A 66 -19.48 -4.63 8.22
N SER A 67 -18.16 -4.65 8.03
CA SER A 67 -17.29 -5.78 8.37
C SER A 67 -16.38 -5.55 9.58
N GLY A 68 -16.53 -4.40 10.26
CA GLY A 68 -15.71 -4.02 11.40
C GLY A 68 -14.29 -3.57 11.02
N THR A 69 -13.46 -3.34 12.03
CA THR A 69 -12.07 -2.86 11.85
C THR A 69 -11.05 -3.98 11.70
N THR A 70 -11.37 -5.22 12.10
CA THR A 70 -10.49 -6.39 12.00
C THR A 70 -9.89 -6.61 10.61
N PRO A 71 -10.64 -6.48 9.51
CA PRO A 71 -10.09 -6.56 8.16
C PRO A 71 -8.95 -5.58 7.89
N LEU A 72 -8.99 -4.37 8.47
CA LEU A 72 -7.95 -3.36 8.27
C LEU A 72 -6.73 -3.60 9.15
N TYR A 73 -6.88 -4.20 10.34
CA TYR A 73 -5.72 -4.68 11.11
C TYR A 73 -5.03 -5.88 10.46
N ASN A 74 -5.76 -6.60 9.59
CA ASN A 74 -5.28 -7.77 8.86
C ASN A 74 -5.38 -7.52 7.35
N TRP A 75 -5.07 -6.30 6.89
CA TRP A 75 -5.27 -5.86 5.50
C TRP A 75 -4.60 -6.76 4.46
N PHE A 76 -3.57 -7.49 4.87
CA PHE A 76 -2.77 -8.45 4.12
C PHE A 76 -3.36 -9.89 4.07
N ALA A 77 -4.49 -10.15 4.74
CA ALA A 77 -4.98 -11.51 4.99
C ALA A 77 -6.24 -11.89 4.18
N VAL A 78 -6.43 -11.29 3.01
CA VAL A 78 -7.51 -11.66 2.08
C VAL A 78 -7.17 -12.99 1.41
N LEU A 79 -7.45 -14.10 2.11
CA LEU A 79 -6.93 -15.41 1.76
C LEU A 79 -7.98 -16.51 1.74
N ARG A 80 -7.64 -17.59 1.02
CA ARG A 80 -8.32 -18.90 1.08
C ARG A 80 -7.28 -19.98 1.24
N SER A 81 -7.28 -20.66 2.37
CA SER A 81 -6.35 -21.78 2.64
C SER A 81 -6.57 -22.96 1.70
N ASP A 82 -7.76 -23.06 1.11
CA ASP A 82 -8.13 -24.05 0.11
C ASP A 82 -8.10 -23.50 -1.33
N GLY A 83 -7.48 -22.35 -1.63
CA GLY A 83 -7.54 -21.76 -2.97
C GLY A 83 -7.08 -22.69 -4.10
N GLY A 84 -5.86 -23.25 -4.01
CA GLY A 84 -5.30 -24.21 -4.95
C GLY A 84 -5.16 -23.71 -6.40
N GLY A 85 -5.07 -22.39 -6.60
CA GLY A 85 -5.07 -21.73 -7.91
C GLY A 85 -6.44 -21.61 -8.57
N ARG A 86 -7.53 -22.03 -7.89
CA ARG A 86 -8.88 -22.04 -8.45
C ARG A 86 -9.47 -20.64 -8.51
N THR A 87 -10.21 -20.35 -9.57
CA THR A 87 -10.83 -19.05 -9.83
C THR A 87 -12.34 -19.21 -10.11
N THR A 88 -12.73 -19.26 -11.38
CA THR A 88 -14.12 -19.44 -11.82
C THR A 88 -14.69 -20.76 -11.30
N GLY A 89 -15.93 -20.69 -10.78
CA GLY A 89 -16.60 -21.84 -10.16
C GLY A 89 -16.17 -22.12 -8.72
N PHE A 90 -15.13 -21.44 -8.21
CA PHE A 90 -14.70 -21.54 -6.81
C PHE A 90 -14.98 -20.23 -6.04
N ILE A 91 -14.54 -19.09 -6.57
CA ILE A 91 -14.94 -17.78 -6.05
C ILE A 91 -16.12 -17.28 -6.90
N PRO A 92 -17.30 -17.05 -6.30
CA PRO A 92 -18.44 -16.50 -7.02
C PRO A 92 -18.15 -15.12 -7.62
N ASP A 93 -18.80 -14.80 -8.74
CA ASP A 93 -18.88 -13.44 -9.24
C ASP A 93 -19.41 -12.49 -8.16
N GLY A 94 -18.86 -11.28 -8.11
CA GLY A 94 -19.15 -10.30 -7.07
C GLY A 94 -18.44 -10.56 -5.73
N GLN A 95 -17.64 -11.63 -5.60
CA GLN A 95 -16.87 -11.92 -4.38
C GLN A 95 -15.35 -11.98 -4.59
N ILE A 96 -14.86 -11.52 -5.75
CA ILE A 96 -13.46 -11.61 -6.14
C ILE A 96 -12.55 -10.82 -5.18
N CYS A 97 -12.98 -9.63 -4.76
CA CYS A 97 -12.18 -8.74 -3.92
C CYS A 97 -12.10 -9.18 -2.44
N SER A 98 -12.99 -10.06 -2.00
CA SER A 98 -12.90 -10.69 -0.67
C SER A 98 -12.27 -12.08 -0.68
N GLY A 99 -11.90 -12.63 -1.85
CA GLY A 99 -11.47 -14.02 -1.98
C GLY A 99 -12.60 -15.05 -1.81
N GLY A 100 -13.86 -14.65 -2.03
CA GLY A 100 -15.02 -15.50 -1.76
C GLY A 100 -15.35 -15.63 -0.27
N SER A 101 -16.09 -16.68 0.08
CA SER A 101 -16.42 -17.04 1.46
C SER A 101 -15.43 -18.09 2.01
N GLY A 102 -15.18 -18.11 3.33
CA GLY A 102 -14.33 -19.12 3.98
C GLY A 102 -12.89 -18.69 4.28
N GLY A 103 -12.57 -17.40 4.11
CA GLY A 103 -11.36 -16.81 4.67
C GLY A 103 -11.47 -16.61 6.20
N PRO A 104 -10.36 -16.32 6.89
CA PRO A 104 -10.31 -16.19 8.35
C PRO A 104 -10.96 -14.91 8.88
N TYR A 105 -11.18 -13.90 8.03
CA TYR A 105 -11.79 -12.62 8.38
C TYR A 105 -12.89 -12.25 7.39
N ASP A 106 -13.82 -11.40 7.81
CA ASP A 106 -14.88 -10.91 6.94
C ASP A 106 -14.39 -9.75 6.05
N PHE A 107 -14.04 -10.06 4.81
CA PHE A 107 -13.72 -9.04 3.79
C PHE A 107 -14.91 -8.74 2.87
N THR A 108 -16.13 -9.18 3.19
CA THR A 108 -17.27 -9.10 2.25
C THR A 108 -17.61 -7.66 1.85
N ALA A 109 -17.42 -6.68 2.73
CA ALA A 109 -17.68 -5.28 2.42
C ALA A 109 -16.75 -4.70 1.34
N TYR A 110 -15.57 -5.29 1.12
CA TYR A 110 -14.63 -4.85 0.08
C TYR A 110 -15.06 -5.28 -1.33
N ASN A 111 -16.16 -6.03 -1.47
CA ASN A 111 -16.80 -6.28 -2.76
C ASN A 111 -17.78 -5.19 -3.18
N ALA A 112 -18.06 -4.20 -2.31
CA ALA A 112 -19.12 -3.22 -2.58
C ALA A 112 -18.89 -2.47 -3.90
N VAL A 113 -19.98 -2.33 -4.65
CA VAL A 113 -20.04 -1.59 -5.92
C VAL A 113 -20.16 -0.11 -5.58
N ARG A 114 -19.05 0.61 -5.67
CA ARG A 114 -18.95 2.04 -5.34
C ARG A 114 -17.96 2.72 -6.26
N ASP A 115 -18.17 4.01 -6.50
CA ASP A 115 -17.30 4.86 -7.32
C ASP A 115 -16.38 5.76 -6.47
N ASP A 116 -16.43 5.63 -5.14
CA ASP A 116 -15.67 6.45 -4.19
C ASP A 116 -14.63 5.66 -3.38
N TRP A 117 -14.28 4.45 -3.81
CA TRP A 117 -13.09 3.76 -3.32
C TRP A 117 -11.82 4.60 -3.58
N PRO A 118 -10.83 4.59 -2.66
CA PRO A 118 -9.51 5.13 -2.96
C PRO A 118 -8.92 4.44 -4.20
N LEU A 119 -8.24 5.19 -5.04
CA LEU A 119 -7.75 4.67 -6.33
C LEU A 119 -6.40 5.26 -6.73
N THR A 120 -5.68 4.52 -7.58
CA THR A 120 -4.40 4.96 -8.16
C THR A 120 -4.58 5.52 -9.58
N HIS A 121 -4.02 6.69 -9.87
CA HIS A 121 -4.02 7.33 -11.18
C HIS A 121 -2.86 6.82 -12.04
N LEU A 122 -3.16 6.37 -13.26
CA LEU A 122 -2.21 5.68 -14.13
C LEU A 122 -2.28 6.20 -15.58
N SER A 123 -1.18 5.98 -16.30
CA SER A 123 -1.06 6.26 -17.72
C SER A 123 -1.13 4.97 -18.52
N ALA A 124 -2.03 4.90 -19.50
CA ALA A 124 -2.11 3.74 -20.37
C ALA A 124 -0.83 3.60 -21.20
N GLY A 125 -0.32 2.38 -21.32
CA GLY A 125 0.92 2.11 -22.07
C GLY A 125 2.22 2.41 -21.33
N SER A 126 2.16 2.95 -20.10
CA SER A 126 3.37 3.11 -19.27
C SER A 126 3.79 1.79 -18.61
N THR A 127 5.02 1.76 -18.11
CA THR A 127 5.48 0.71 -17.19
C THR A 127 5.35 1.22 -15.77
N ILE A 128 4.80 0.39 -14.88
CA ILE A 128 4.80 0.64 -13.44
C ILE A 128 5.54 -0.47 -12.71
N GLN A 129 6.11 -0.16 -11.56
CA GLN A 129 6.67 -1.19 -10.69
C GLN A 129 5.63 -1.61 -9.65
N VAL A 130 5.02 -2.78 -9.85
CA VAL A 130 4.07 -3.34 -8.90
C VAL A 130 4.78 -3.67 -7.59
N ARG A 131 4.09 -3.42 -6.47
CA ARG A 131 4.54 -3.82 -5.13
C ARG A 131 3.45 -4.62 -4.47
N HIS A 132 3.80 -5.81 -4.01
CA HIS A 132 2.89 -6.70 -3.31
C HIS A 132 3.47 -7.05 -1.95
N SER A 133 2.74 -6.78 -0.87
CA SER A 133 3.23 -6.98 0.48
C SER A 133 3.76 -8.40 0.67
N ASN A 134 4.91 -8.50 1.33
CA ASN A 134 5.49 -9.77 1.76
C ASN A 134 5.40 -9.93 3.29
N TRP A 135 4.30 -9.45 3.90
CA TRP A 135 4.07 -9.48 5.35
C TRP A 135 4.46 -10.84 5.97
N ALA A 136 4.07 -11.93 5.30
CA ALA A 136 4.74 -13.22 5.46
C ALA A 136 5.10 -13.75 4.06
N ALA A 137 6.40 -13.81 3.77
CA ALA A 137 6.94 -14.21 2.47
C ALA A 137 6.85 -15.73 2.23
N HIS A 138 6.37 -16.12 1.04
CA HIS A 138 6.30 -17.52 0.57
C HIS A 138 6.61 -17.62 -0.93
N PRO A 139 7.04 -18.78 -1.44
CA PRO A 139 7.21 -18.99 -2.88
C PRO A 139 5.84 -19.09 -3.57
N GLY A 140 5.76 -18.63 -4.82
CA GLY A 140 4.52 -18.69 -5.57
C GLY A 140 4.53 -17.90 -6.86
N SER A 141 3.37 -17.86 -7.51
CA SER A 141 3.13 -17.08 -8.72
C SER A 141 2.08 -15.99 -8.45
N PHE A 142 2.34 -14.78 -8.95
CA PHE A 142 1.43 -13.64 -8.90
C PHE A 142 0.81 -13.47 -10.27
N VAL A 143 -0.45 -13.87 -10.42
CA VAL A 143 -1.20 -13.66 -11.67
C VAL A 143 -1.94 -12.33 -11.57
N VAL A 144 -1.60 -11.40 -12.47
CA VAL A 144 -2.20 -10.06 -12.52
C VAL A 144 -3.23 -10.02 -13.63
N TYR A 145 -4.42 -9.57 -13.28
CA TYR A 145 -5.56 -9.37 -14.16
C TYR A 145 -5.93 -7.89 -14.19
N ILE A 146 -6.65 -7.48 -15.24
CA ILE A 146 -7.29 -6.17 -15.32
C ILE A 146 -8.71 -6.33 -15.87
N THR A 147 -9.62 -5.43 -15.51
CA THR A 147 -10.93 -5.38 -16.17
C THR A 147 -10.80 -5.00 -17.65
N LYS A 148 -11.59 -5.63 -18.51
CA LYS A 148 -11.66 -5.38 -19.96
C LYS A 148 -12.22 -3.99 -20.26
N ASN A 149 -11.93 -3.48 -21.45
CA ASN A 149 -12.58 -2.26 -21.94
C ASN A 149 -14.10 -2.47 -22.04
N GLY A 150 -14.87 -1.46 -21.64
CA GLY A 150 -16.34 -1.54 -21.59
C GLY A 150 -16.91 -2.27 -20.35
N TRP A 151 -16.06 -2.68 -19.40
CA TRP A 151 -16.52 -3.15 -18.09
C TRP A 151 -17.39 -2.08 -17.39
N ASN A 152 -18.46 -2.52 -16.71
CA ASN A 152 -19.36 -1.64 -15.99
C ASN A 152 -18.93 -1.49 -14.51
N PRO A 153 -18.38 -0.34 -14.09
CA PRO A 153 -17.98 -0.10 -12.70
C PRO A 153 -19.17 0.00 -11.72
N ALA A 154 -20.40 0.14 -12.22
CA ALA A 154 -21.62 0.17 -11.42
C ALA A 154 -22.27 -1.21 -11.26
N ALA A 155 -21.54 -2.30 -11.52
CA ALA A 155 -21.99 -3.67 -11.31
C ALA A 155 -20.96 -4.49 -10.51
N PRO A 156 -21.38 -5.58 -9.83
CA PRO A 156 -20.45 -6.48 -9.18
C PRO A 156 -19.42 -7.04 -10.15
N LEU A 157 -18.14 -7.04 -9.76
CA LEU A 157 -17.02 -7.55 -10.57
C LEU A 157 -17.17 -9.05 -10.82
N LYS A 158 -17.09 -9.48 -12.08
CA LYS A 158 -17.20 -10.87 -12.50
C LYS A 158 -15.89 -11.39 -13.07
N TRP A 159 -15.70 -12.71 -13.06
CA TRP A 159 -14.54 -13.32 -13.72
C TRP A 159 -14.53 -13.04 -15.23
N SER A 160 -15.71 -12.95 -15.85
CA SER A 160 -15.85 -12.60 -17.27
C SER A 160 -15.36 -11.20 -17.60
N ASP A 161 -15.31 -10.31 -16.61
CA ASP A 161 -14.88 -8.92 -16.78
C ASP A 161 -13.36 -8.80 -16.83
N LEU A 162 -12.62 -9.83 -16.38
CA LEU A 162 -11.17 -9.80 -16.24
C LEU A 162 -10.46 -10.42 -17.44
N GLU A 163 -9.28 -9.89 -17.74
CA GLU A 163 -8.29 -10.46 -18.64
C GLU A 163 -6.91 -10.50 -17.97
N VAL A 164 -6.11 -11.53 -18.27
CA VAL A 164 -4.77 -11.69 -17.69
C VAL A 164 -3.82 -10.69 -18.34
N LEU A 165 -3.04 -9.97 -17.54
CA LEU A 165 -1.93 -9.13 -17.99
C LEU A 165 -0.60 -9.86 -17.95
N THR A 166 -0.28 -10.50 -16.82
CA THR A 166 0.99 -11.20 -16.63
C THR A 166 0.89 -12.25 -15.54
N SER A 167 1.88 -13.14 -15.48
CA SER A 167 2.13 -14.03 -14.35
C SER A 167 3.62 -13.98 -14.00
N VAL A 168 3.93 -13.67 -12.74
CA VAL A 168 5.31 -13.54 -12.26
C VAL A 168 5.56 -14.58 -11.18
N ALA A 169 6.52 -15.46 -11.41
CA ALA A 169 6.93 -16.49 -10.43
C ALA A 169 8.09 -15.98 -9.58
N ASN A 170 7.94 -16.08 -8.26
CA ASN A 170 8.99 -15.74 -7.27
C ASN A 170 9.73 -14.42 -7.55
N PRO A 171 9.02 -13.27 -7.67
CA PRO A 171 9.66 -11.98 -7.85
C PRO A 171 10.64 -11.65 -6.71
N PRO A 172 11.62 -10.76 -6.96
CA PRO A 172 12.50 -10.26 -5.91
C PRO A 172 11.70 -9.50 -4.83
N GLN A 173 12.32 -9.35 -3.66
CA GLN A 173 11.70 -8.74 -2.47
C GLN A 173 12.56 -7.60 -1.91
N SER A 174 11.92 -6.62 -1.29
CA SER A 174 12.52 -5.64 -0.40
C SER A 174 12.41 -6.13 1.05
N GLY A 175 13.44 -5.85 1.86
CA GLY A 175 13.45 -6.14 3.29
C GLY A 175 13.15 -7.61 3.65
N GLY A 176 12.63 -7.81 4.86
CA GLY A 176 12.24 -9.12 5.40
C GLY A 176 10.74 -9.20 5.72
N PRO A 177 10.24 -10.33 6.25
CA PRO A 177 8.84 -10.45 6.64
C PRO A 177 8.46 -9.46 7.74
N GLY A 178 7.19 -9.03 7.74
CA GLY A 178 6.65 -7.99 8.59
C GLY A 178 6.87 -6.57 8.06
N GLY A 179 6.06 -5.63 8.54
CA GLY A 179 6.15 -4.21 8.13
C GLY A 179 5.63 -3.94 6.72
N LEU A 180 6.13 -2.88 6.09
CA LEU A 180 5.73 -2.42 4.74
C LEU A 180 6.71 -2.87 3.64
N ASN A 181 7.31 -4.03 3.82
CA ASN A 181 8.16 -4.70 2.84
C ASN A 181 7.32 -5.36 1.73
N TYR A 182 7.93 -5.66 0.58
CA TYR A 182 7.18 -6.12 -0.59
C TYR A 182 8.00 -6.93 -1.60
N TYR A 183 7.31 -7.80 -2.32
CA TYR A 183 7.70 -8.26 -3.65
C TYR A 183 7.58 -7.12 -4.66
N TYR A 184 8.44 -7.08 -5.68
CA TYR A 184 8.32 -6.11 -6.75
C TYR A 184 8.64 -6.68 -8.13
N TRP A 185 7.97 -6.13 -9.16
CA TRP A 185 8.24 -6.43 -10.57
C TRP A 185 7.71 -5.30 -11.45
N ASP A 186 8.27 -5.18 -12.66
CA ASP A 186 7.76 -4.24 -13.66
C ASP A 186 6.54 -4.84 -14.37
N LEU A 187 5.51 -4.01 -14.53
CA LEU A 187 4.27 -4.33 -15.24
C LEU A 187 4.06 -3.31 -16.36
N GLN A 188 4.06 -3.80 -17.60
CA GLN A 188 3.64 -3.00 -18.75
C GLN A 188 2.11 -2.88 -18.78
N LEU A 189 1.59 -1.66 -18.62
CA LEU A 189 0.15 -1.42 -18.70
C LEU A 189 -0.32 -1.42 -20.18
N PRO A 190 -1.53 -1.91 -20.49
CA PRO A 190 -2.03 -1.86 -21.86
C PRO A 190 -2.26 -0.41 -22.30
N SER A 191 -1.90 -0.09 -23.55
CA SER A 191 -2.02 1.26 -24.12
C SER A 191 -3.45 1.71 -24.43
N GLY A 192 -4.39 0.76 -24.52
CA GLY A 192 -5.80 1.02 -24.88
C GLY A 192 -6.76 1.16 -23.71
N LYS A 193 -6.28 1.39 -22.48
CA LYS A 193 -7.11 1.57 -21.28
C LYS A 193 -7.48 3.05 -21.09
N SER A 194 -8.67 3.32 -20.56
CA SER A 194 -9.13 4.68 -20.25
C SER A 194 -10.18 4.64 -19.14
N GLY A 195 -10.17 5.62 -18.24
CA GLY A 195 -11.15 5.68 -17.15
C GLY A 195 -10.93 4.59 -16.10
N ARG A 196 -11.98 4.27 -15.33
CA ARG A 196 -11.89 3.40 -14.16
C ARG A 196 -11.74 1.93 -14.53
N HIS A 197 -10.81 1.26 -13.86
CA HIS A 197 -10.56 -0.17 -13.98
C HIS A 197 -10.23 -0.77 -12.60
N ILE A 198 -10.27 -2.10 -12.51
CA ILE A 198 -9.73 -2.83 -11.36
C ILE A 198 -8.54 -3.65 -11.85
N VAL A 199 -7.40 -3.52 -11.17
CA VAL A 199 -6.29 -4.46 -11.26
C VAL A 199 -6.47 -5.49 -10.15
N PHE A 200 -6.51 -6.77 -10.53
CA PHE A 200 -6.68 -7.87 -9.59
C PHE A 200 -5.42 -8.73 -9.57
N THR A 201 -4.81 -8.91 -8.40
CA THR A 201 -3.65 -9.79 -8.21
C THR A 201 -4.06 -11.03 -7.44
N HIS A 202 -3.82 -12.20 -8.03
CA HIS A 202 -4.01 -13.51 -7.42
C HIS A 202 -2.64 -14.12 -7.12
N TRP A 203 -2.29 -14.21 -5.84
CA TRP A 203 -1.06 -14.88 -5.41
C TRP A 203 -1.35 -16.34 -5.09
N ILE A 204 -0.74 -17.23 -5.86
CA ILE A 204 -0.86 -18.68 -5.77
C ILE A 204 0.42 -19.23 -5.17
N ARG A 205 0.37 -19.72 -3.93
CA ARG A 205 1.52 -20.34 -3.29
C ARG A 205 1.93 -21.62 -4.00
N ALA A 206 3.25 -21.86 -4.06
CA ALA A 206 3.80 -23.08 -4.63
C ALA A 206 3.94 -24.21 -3.59
N ASP A 207 3.89 -23.87 -2.30
CA ASP A 207 4.15 -24.77 -1.16
C ASP A 207 2.90 -25.06 -0.31
N SER A 208 1.73 -24.55 -0.72
CA SER A 208 0.45 -24.71 -0.02
C SER A 208 -0.73 -24.57 -0.99
N GLN A 209 -1.92 -25.02 -0.59
CA GLN A 209 -3.17 -24.69 -1.28
C GLN A 209 -3.62 -23.25 -1.01
N GLU A 210 -2.98 -22.55 -0.08
CA GLU A 210 -3.38 -21.19 0.29
C GLU A 210 -3.11 -20.16 -0.82
N ASN A 211 -4.08 -19.30 -1.11
CA ASN A 211 -3.96 -18.20 -2.07
C ASN A 211 -4.44 -16.87 -1.49
N PHE A 212 -4.02 -15.77 -2.10
CA PHE A 212 -4.37 -14.39 -1.72
C PHE A 212 -4.96 -13.60 -2.87
N TYR A 213 -5.87 -12.69 -2.53
CA TYR A 213 -6.73 -11.98 -3.48
C TYR A 213 -6.66 -10.47 -3.21
N SER A 214 -6.31 -9.69 -4.23
CA SER A 214 -6.08 -8.25 -4.06
C SER A 214 -6.72 -7.47 -5.21
N CYS A 215 -7.79 -6.72 -4.93
CA CYS A 215 -8.35 -5.73 -5.87
C CYS A 215 -7.77 -4.34 -5.59
N SER A 216 -7.27 -3.70 -6.64
CA SER A 216 -6.79 -2.31 -6.64
C SER A 216 -7.63 -1.51 -7.63
N ASP A 217 -8.34 -0.48 -7.15
CA ASP A 217 -9.06 0.45 -8.01
C ASP A 217 -8.05 1.41 -8.66
N VAL A 218 -8.16 1.57 -9.98
CA VAL A 218 -7.27 2.45 -10.76
C VAL A 218 -8.07 3.29 -11.74
N VAL A 219 -7.50 4.42 -12.16
CA VAL A 219 -8.04 5.23 -13.25
C VAL A 219 -6.94 5.50 -14.29
N PHE A 220 -7.27 5.29 -15.56
CA PHE A 220 -6.38 5.62 -16.68
C PHE A 220 -6.75 7.00 -17.22
N ASP A 221 -6.13 8.03 -16.65
CA ASP A 221 -6.36 9.45 -16.94
C ASP A 221 -5.07 10.23 -17.22
N GLY A 222 -3.93 9.55 -17.32
CA GLY A 222 -2.62 10.17 -17.54
C GLY A 222 -1.82 10.41 -16.25
N GLY A 223 -2.28 9.88 -15.12
CA GLY A 223 -1.50 9.89 -13.88
C GLY A 223 -0.25 9.02 -13.90
N ASN A 224 0.58 9.18 -12.88
CA ASN A 224 1.90 8.56 -12.71
C ASN A 224 2.03 7.79 -11.39
N GLY A 225 0.90 7.37 -10.80
CA GLY A 225 0.84 6.60 -9.56
C GLY A 225 0.30 7.38 -8.36
N GLU A 226 -0.23 8.57 -8.56
CA GLU A 226 -0.88 9.35 -7.51
C GLU A 226 -2.08 8.59 -6.94
N VAL A 227 -2.35 8.71 -5.64
CA VAL A 227 -3.51 8.08 -5.01
C VAL A 227 -4.49 9.15 -4.55
N THR A 228 -5.76 8.98 -4.92
CA THR A 228 -6.83 9.83 -4.42
C THR A 228 -7.81 9.04 -3.58
N GLY A 229 -8.58 9.75 -2.75
CA GLY A 229 -9.55 9.14 -1.84
C GLY A 229 -8.95 8.65 -0.52
N VAL A 230 -7.71 9.02 -0.18
CA VAL A 230 -7.09 8.75 1.13
C VAL A 230 -6.86 10.07 1.87
N GLY A 231 -7.21 10.12 3.16
CA GLY A 231 -6.93 11.28 4.02
C GLY A 231 -8.05 12.34 4.03
N PRO A 232 -7.92 13.37 4.88
CA PRO A 232 -8.92 14.41 5.01
C PRO A 232 -8.87 15.35 3.79
N GLY A 233 -9.97 15.41 3.02
CA GLY A 233 -10.16 16.39 1.95
C GLY A 233 -9.92 15.89 0.51
N GLN A 234 -9.66 14.60 0.30
CA GLN A 234 -9.61 14.01 -1.04
C GLN A 234 -10.95 13.35 -1.39
N SER A 235 -12.01 14.14 -1.58
CA SER A 235 -13.26 13.63 -2.16
C SER A 235 -13.03 13.29 -3.63
N PRO A 236 -13.53 12.17 -4.17
CA PRO A 236 -13.48 11.92 -5.60
C PRO A 236 -14.31 13.00 -6.30
N SER A 237 -13.66 13.85 -7.09
CA SER A 237 -14.39 14.75 -7.98
C SER A 237 -15.08 13.90 -9.05
N PRO A 238 -16.36 14.15 -9.38
CA PRO A 238 -16.95 13.56 -10.57
C PRO A 238 -16.22 14.07 -11.82
N THR A 239 -16.14 13.19 -12.81
CA THR A 239 -15.49 13.27 -14.12
C THR A 239 -15.24 14.70 -14.68
N PRO A 240 -14.03 15.04 -15.14
CA PRO A 240 -13.78 16.35 -15.73
C PRO A 240 -14.36 16.42 -17.15
N THR A 241 -15.36 17.28 -17.34
CA THR A 241 -15.72 17.80 -18.67
C THR A 241 -14.62 18.76 -19.12
N VAL A 242 -13.94 18.42 -20.22
CA VAL A 242 -12.89 19.25 -20.83
C VAL A 242 -13.46 20.64 -21.17
N THR A 243 -13.00 21.66 -20.45
CA THR A 243 -13.26 23.08 -20.73
C THR A 243 -11.90 23.79 -20.82
N PRO A 244 -11.65 24.66 -21.81
CA PRO A 244 -10.31 25.17 -22.09
C PRO A 244 -9.68 25.91 -20.91
N THR A 245 -8.41 25.61 -20.70
CA THR A 245 -7.51 26.13 -19.67
C THR A 245 -7.49 27.66 -19.63
N SER A 246 -7.98 28.25 -18.54
CA SER A 246 -7.66 29.64 -18.19
C SER A 246 -6.26 29.69 -17.55
N THR A 247 -5.37 30.47 -18.14
CA THR A 247 -4.03 30.81 -17.64
C THR A 247 -4.08 31.22 -16.17
N PRO A 248 -3.26 30.64 -15.27
CA PRO A 248 -3.28 31.01 -13.86
C PRO A 248 -2.69 32.41 -13.65
N THR A 249 -3.48 33.28 -13.02
CA THR A 249 -3.01 34.53 -12.44
C THR A 249 -2.14 34.21 -11.21
N PRO A 250 -0.94 34.80 -11.05
CA PRO A 250 -0.06 34.49 -9.92
C PRO A 250 -0.62 35.03 -8.59
N THR A 251 -0.81 34.14 -7.62
CA THR A 251 -1.14 34.50 -6.23
C THR A 251 0.11 35.07 -5.52
N PRO A 252 0.05 36.27 -4.94
CA PRO A 252 1.18 36.83 -4.18
C PRO A 252 1.32 36.12 -2.81
N GLY A 253 2.39 35.34 -2.65
CA GLY A 253 2.70 34.59 -1.42
C GLY A 253 2.98 33.12 -1.72
N GLY A 254 4.18 32.82 -2.21
CA GLY A 254 4.57 31.47 -2.61
C GLY A 254 5.87 31.02 -1.97
N CYS A 255 6.04 29.70 -1.85
CA CYS A 255 7.33 29.08 -1.57
C CYS A 255 7.71 28.09 -2.67
N THR A 256 9.00 27.81 -2.76
CA THR A 256 9.54 26.73 -3.59
C THR A 256 10.26 25.73 -2.69
N ALA A 257 10.26 24.45 -3.06
CA ALA A 257 11.01 23.42 -2.38
C ALA A 257 11.98 22.73 -3.34
N THR A 258 13.19 22.43 -2.89
CA THR A 258 14.21 21.70 -3.66
C THR A 258 14.65 20.45 -2.93
N TRP A 259 14.88 19.38 -3.68
CA TRP A 259 15.23 18.06 -3.17
C TRP A 259 16.71 17.74 -3.37
N ARG A 260 17.35 17.14 -2.36
CA ARG A 260 18.65 16.48 -2.47
C ARG A 260 18.61 15.16 -1.71
N ALA A 261 19.10 14.08 -2.31
CA ALA A 261 19.19 12.79 -1.64
C ALA A 261 20.53 12.10 -1.94
N VAL A 262 20.96 11.24 -1.02
CA VAL A 262 22.13 10.39 -1.14
C VAL A 262 21.75 8.97 -0.70
N ASP A 263 22.20 7.97 -1.44
CA ASP A 263 22.12 6.58 -0.97
C ASP A 263 22.89 6.45 0.35
N ASN A 264 22.43 5.56 1.23
CA ASN A 264 23.12 5.28 2.49
C ASN A 264 23.98 4.00 2.37
N PRO A 265 25.28 4.09 2.06
CA PRO A 265 26.11 2.91 1.85
C PRO A 265 26.29 2.04 3.11
N GLY A 266 26.06 2.61 4.30
CA GLY A 266 26.05 1.86 5.57
C GLY A 266 24.72 1.16 5.85
N TRP A 267 23.67 1.42 5.07
CA TRP A 267 22.35 0.84 5.24
C TRP A 267 21.69 0.54 3.88
N PRO A 268 22.08 -0.61 3.26
CA PRO A 268 21.58 -0.98 1.94
C PRO A 268 20.05 -1.01 1.88
N GLY A 269 19.48 -0.42 0.83
CA GLY A 269 18.02 -0.28 0.68
C GLY A 269 17.43 0.92 1.40
N HIS A 270 18.27 1.86 1.86
CA HIS A 270 17.85 3.14 2.42
C HIS A 270 18.60 4.30 1.76
N PHE A 271 17.97 5.47 1.76
CA PHE A 271 18.59 6.73 1.40
C PHE A 271 18.28 7.81 2.44
N GLN A 272 19.12 8.84 2.45
CA GLN A 272 18.90 10.05 3.24
C GLN A 272 18.56 11.19 2.28
N ALA A 273 17.50 11.94 2.58
CA ALA A 273 17.11 13.10 1.80
C ALA A 273 16.99 14.35 2.66
N GLU A 274 17.21 15.49 2.02
CA GLU A 274 17.03 16.83 2.54
C GLU A 274 16.20 17.65 1.54
N VAL A 275 15.23 18.38 2.08
CA VAL A 275 14.40 19.31 1.33
C VAL A 275 14.63 20.71 1.86
N THR A 276 14.97 21.63 0.96
CA THR A 276 15.10 23.05 1.28
C THR A 276 13.86 23.80 0.81
N VAL A 277 13.20 24.50 1.72
CA VAL A 277 12.06 25.38 1.45
C VAL A 277 12.55 26.82 1.40
N LYS A 278 12.16 27.57 0.38
CA LYS A 278 12.46 28.99 0.22
C LYS A 278 11.17 29.80 0.12
N ASN A 279 11.08 30.86 0.92
CA ASN A 279 10.04 31.87 0.74
C ASN A 279 10.36 32.74 -0.49
N THR A 280 9.49 32.70 -1.49
CA THR A 280 9.59 33.50 -2.73
C THR A 280 8.60 34.67 -2.76
N GLY A 281 7.77 34.81 -1.72
CA GLY A 281 6.88 35.95 -1.53
C GLY A 281 7.59 37.19 -0.99
N SER A 282 6.84 38.28 -0.90
CA SER A 282 7.30 39.58 -0.39
C SER A 282 7.04 39.80 1.10
N THR A 283 6.34 38.87 1.77
CA THR A 283 6.04 38.91 3.22
C THR A 283 6.63 37.70 3.93
N ALA A 284 6.80 37.79 5.25
CA ALA A 284 7.23 36.65 6.04
C ALA A 284 6.11 35.58 6.12
N THR A 285 6.47 34.30 6.03
CA THR A 285 5.54 33.18 6.27
C THR A 285 5.28 33.00 7.76
N ASN A 286 4.16 32.38 8.13
CA ASN A 286 3.92 31.84 9.48
C ASN A 286 4.11 30.32 9.52
N GLY A 287 4.00 29.66 8.37
CA GLY A 287 4.27 28.24 8.21
C GLY A 287 4.53 27.86 6.76
N TRP A 288 5.05 26.66 6.56
CA TRP A 288 5.22 26.06 5.24
C TRP A 288 4.87 24.57 5.26
N ARG A 289 4.44 24.07 4.11
CA ARG A 289 4.15 22.66 3.85
C ARG A 289 4.70 22.28 2.48
N VAL A 290 5.42 21.15 2.44
CA VAL A 290 5.93 20.54 1.22
C VAL A 290 5.21 19.22 0.97
N GLN A 291 4.81 18.97 -0.27
CA GLN A 291 4.17 17.74 -0.68
C GLN A 291 4.82 17.16 -1.93
N TRP A 292 4.86 15.84 -2.03
CA TRP A 292 5.32 15.13 -3.21
C TRP A 292 4.80 13.69 -3.22
N ALA A 293 4.78 13.07 -4.40
CA ALA A 293 4.47 11.66 -4.55
C ALA A 293 5.76 10.84 -4.71
N TYR A 294 5.85 9.71 -4.02
CA TYR A 294 6.83 8.69 -4.34
C TYR A 294 6.30 7.78 -5.45
N THR A 295 7.08 7.66 -6.52
CA THR A 295 6.80 6.72 -7.62
C THR A 295 7.44 5.35 -7.37
N GLY A 296 8.48 5.29 -6.53
CA GLY A 296 9.34 4.12 -6.30
C GLY A 296 9.12 3.36 -4.98
N GLY A 297 8.02 3.62 -4.24
CA GLY A 297 7.66 2.84 -3.03
C GLY A 297 8.60 3.05 -1.88
N GLN A 298 9.31 4.17 -1.97
CA GLN A 298 9.99 4.76 -0.85
C GLN A 298 8.96 5.12 0.21
N GLY A 299 9.35 4.97 1.47
CA GLY A 299 8.63 5.45 2.63
C GLY A 299 9.61 6.03 3.62
N PHE A 300 9.15 6.89 4.53
CA PHE A 300 10.02 7.40 5.57
C PHE A 300 10.36 6.25 6.53
N GLU A 301 11.62 6.21 6.93
CA GLU A 301 12.11 5.36 7.99
C GLU A 301 12.26 6.24 9.24
N GLY A 302 11.25 6.18 10.12
CA GLY A 302 11.16 7.04 11.30
C GLY A 302 10.67 8.47 11.01
N ALA A 303 10.83 9.36 11.98
CA ALA A 303 10.39 10.75 11.87
C ALA A 303 11.43 11.62 11.14
N PRO A 304 11.00 12.61 10.32
CA PRO A 304 11.90 13.62 9.80
C PRO A 304 12.49 14.47 10.92
N TRP A 305 13.68 15.03 10.69
CA TRP A 305 14.23 16.11 11.51
C TRP A 305 13.87 17.47 10.90
N ASN A 306 13.64 18.48 11.75
CA ASN A 306 13.24 19.83 11.36
C ASN A 306 11.93 19.91 10.54
N GLY A 307 11.10 18.87 10.58
CA GLY A 307 9.79 18.83 9.93
C GLY A 307 8.83 17.93 10.70
N VAL A 308 7.54 18.06 10.39
CA VAL A 308 6.47 17.20 10.93
C VAL A 308 5.83 16.48 9.77
N LEU A 309 5.93 15.15 9.79
CA LEU A 309 5.33 14.30 8.78
C LEU A 309 3.82 14.20 9.03
N THR A 310 3.04 14.54 8.02
CA THR A 310 1.57 14.59 8.10
C THR A 310 0.87 13.60 7.16
N SER A 311 1.59 12.99 6.21
CA SER A 311 1.12 11.90 5.34
C SER A 311 2.30 11.06 4.82
N GLN A 312 2.06 9.77 4.55
CA GLN A 312 3.03 8.75 4.14
C GLN A 312 2.48 7.90 2.97
N PRO A 313 3.34 7.18 2.21
CA PRO A 313 3.24 6.96 0.76
C PRO A 313 1.90 6.48 0.20
N PRO A 314 1.60 6.78 -1.09
CA PRO A 314 2.51 7.42 -2.05
C PRO A 314 2.61 8.94 -1.88
N ASP A 315 1.60 9.60 -1.29
CA ASP A 315 1.56 11.05 -1.14
C ASP A 315 2.13 11.51 0.20
N VAL A 316 3.34 12.05 0.14
CA VAL A 316 4.06 12.58 1.29
C VAL A 316 3.67 14.04 1.51
N SER A 317 3.45 14.40 2.77
CA SER A 317 3.22 15.79 3.18
C SER A 317 4.01 16.07 4.46
N VAL A 318 4.90 17.06 4.42
CA VAL A 318 5.71 17.49 5.57
C VAL A 318 5.48 18.98 5.82
N SER A 319 5.10 19.34 7.04
CA SER A 319 5.00 20.73 7.49
C SER A 319 6.20 21.15 8.33
N ASN A 320 6.37 22.45 8.53
CA ASN A 320 7.40 23.00 9.40
C ASN A 320 7.33 22.44 10.84
N ALA A 321 8.50 22.33 11.47
CA ALA A 321 8.58 22.20 12.93
C ALA A 321 8.16 23.53 13.60
N SER A 322 7.89 23.48 14.90
CA SER A 322 7.37 24.64 15.65
C SER A 322 8.27 25.89 15.59
N TYR A 323 9.57 25.72 15.35
CA TYR A 323 10.56 26.80 15.37
C TYR A 323 11.04 27.28 13.99
N ASN A 324 10.67 26.62 12.88
CA ASN A 324 11.21 26.94 11.56
C ASN A 324 10.16 27.29 10.50
N GLY A 325 8.91 27.56 10.91
CA GLY A 325 7.82 27.95 10.01
C GLY A 325 7.88 29.39 9.50
N ARG A 326 8.49 30.29 10.26
CA ARG A 326 8.57 31.72 9.92
C ARG A 326 9.81 32.02 9.08
N LEU A 327 9.59 32.29 7.79
CA LEU A 327 10.63 32.63 6.82
C LEU A 327 10.42 34.06 6.32
N ALA A 328 11.38 34.94 6.54
CA ALA A 328 11.41 36.25 5.88
C ALA A 328 11.47 36.09 4.34
N PRO A 329 11.13 37.12 3.55
CA PRO A 329 11.32 37.07 2.09
C PRO A 329 12.74 36.62 1.73
N ASN A 330 12.85 35.67 0.80
CA ASN A 330 14.09 35.00 0.38
C ASN A 330 14.79 34.11 1.42
N ALA A 331 14.29 34.01 2.64
CA ALA A 331 14.84 33.10 3.65
C ALA A 331 14.48 31.64 3.36
N THR A 332 15.27 30.73 3.92
CA THR A 332 15.12 29.29 3.72
C THR A 332 15.04 28.53 5.04
N ALA A 333 14.33 27.40 5.03
CA ALA A 333 14.43 26.34 6.04
C ALA A 333 14.74 25.01 5.34
N ALA A 334 15.31 24.06 6.07
CA ALA A 334 15.50 22.72 5.58
C ALA A 334 14.99 21.69 6.58
N PHE A 335 14.48 20.58 6.05
CA PHE A 335 14.18 19.37 6.80
C PHE A 335 14.79 18.17 6.09
N GLY A 336 15.06 17.11 6.82
CA GLY A 336 15.54 15.88 6.22
C GLY A 336 14.94 14.66 6.88
N PHE A 337 15.17 13.51 6.27
CA PHE A 337 14.64 12.23 6.71
C PHE A 337 15.45 11.08 6.13
N ASN A 338 15.33 9.93 6.78
CA ASN A 338 15.73 8.66 6.20
C ASN A 338 14.51 8.04 5.52
N ALA A 339 14.74 7.32 4.44
CA ALA A 339 13.68 6.61 3.73
C ALA A 339 14.17 5.25 3.23
N THR A 340 13.25 4.31 3.12
CA THR A 340 13.47 3.01 2.49
C THR A 340 13.44 3.12 0.96
N GLY A 341 14.07 2.18 0.28
CA GLY A 341 14.18 2.13 -1.17
C GLY A 341 15.44 2.79 -1.73
N SER A 342 15.52 2.89 -3.05
CA SER A 342 16.56 3.65 -3.76
C SER A 342 16.17 5.13 -3.88
N VAL A 343 17.17 6.00 -3.99
CA VAL A 343 16.95 7.42 -4.31
C VAL A 343 16.12 7.54 -5.59
N PRO A 344 14.98 8.26 -5.58
CA PRO A 344 14.18 8.47 -6.78
C PRO A 344 15.01 9.12 -7.91
N SER A 345 14.92 8.53 -9.11
CA SER A 345 15.50 9.07 -10.34
C SER A 345 14.44 9.00 -11.46
N PRO A 346 13.87 10.13 -11.91
CA PRO A 346 14.20 11.50 -11.49
C PRO A 346 13.76 11.81 -10.06
N ALA A 347 14.35 12.88 -9.48
CA ALA A 347 13.93 13.41 -8.18
C ALA A 347 12.42 13.77 -8.22
N PRO A 348 11.70 13.61 -7.09
CA PRO A 348 10.27 13.87 -7.06
C PRO A 348 9.95 15.35 -7.29
N ALA A 349 8.84 15.62 -7.98
CA ALA A 349 8.32 16.96 -8.12
C ALA A 349 7.72 17.42 -6.78
N LEU A 350 8.28 18.49 -6.21
CA LEU A 350 7.82 19.04 -4.94
C LEU A 350 6.83 20.20 -5.19
N THR A 351 5.72 20.20 -4.45
CA THR A 351 4.85 21.38 -4.29
C THR A 351 5.07 21.99 -2.91
N CYS A 352 4.95 23.31 -2.83
CA CYS A 352 5.16 24.04 -1.58
C CYS A 352 4.05 25.08 -1.37
N THR A 353 3.48 25.11 -0.17
CA THR A 353 2.47 26.09 0.24
C THR A 353 2.88 26.80 1.53
N THR A 354 2.48 28.06 1.70
CA THR A 354 2.75 28.88 2.88
C THR A 354 1.45 29.30 3.55
N SER A 355 1.48 29.49 4.87
CA SER A 355 0.40 30.07 5.69
C SER A 355 0.86 31.31 6.44
#